data_AF-A0A660QSF5-F1
#
_entry.id   AF-A0A660QSF5-F1
#
_cell.length_a   1.000
_cell.length_b   1.000
_cell.length_c   1.000
_cell.angle_alpha   90.00
_cell.angle_beta   90.00
_cell.angle_gamma   90.00
#
_symmetry.space_group_name_H-M   'P 1'
#
loop_
_entity.id
_entity.type
_entity.pdbx_description
1 polymer ?
#
loop_
_entity_poly.entity_id
_entity_poly.type
_entity_poly.pdbx_seq_one_letter_code
_entity_poly.pdbx_strand_id
1 'polypeptide(L)' 'MRALLIVDMQRDFVETGGTLSFSASSTIVEPVLALTKEFIERGDVIFTTQDWHDKSDEEFTLW' A
#
# COMPACT_ATOMS: atom_id res chain seq x y z
N MET A 1 21.52 -6.33 -6.94
CA MET A 1 20.14 -6.78 -6.71
C MET A 1 19.48 -5.78 -5.78
N ARG A 2 18.34 -5.23 -6.18
CA ARG A 2 17.54 -4.29 -5.37
C ARG A 2 16.24 -4.97 -4.95
N ALA A 3 15.57 -4.40 -3.96
CA ALA A 3 14.22 -4.78 -3.57
C ALA A 3 13.32 -3.53 -3.53
N LEU A 4 12.08 -3.68 -3.99
CA LEU A 4 11.00 -2.71 -3.80
C LEU A 4 10.07 -3.24 -2.72
N LEU A 5 9.92 -2.49 -1.63
CA LEU A 5 8.92 -2.77 -0.59
C LEU A 5 7.73 -1.83 -0.81
N ILE A 6 6.57 -2.39 -1.13
CA ILE A 6 5.32 -1.67 -1.28
C ILE A 6 4.54 -1.84 0.02
N VAL A 7 4.38 -0.75 0.76
CA VAL A 7 3.77 -0.77 2.10
C VAL A 7 2.30 -0.40 1.98
N ASP A 8 1.42 -1.32 2.40
CA ASP A 8 0.00 -1.14 2.69
C ASP A 8 -0.78 -0.37 1.60
N MET A 9 -0.54 -0.72 0.34
CA MET A 9 -1.27 -0.22 -0.83
C MET A 9 -2.69 -0.82 -0.93
N GLN A 10 -3.42 -0.82 0.17
CA GLN A 10 -4.78 -1.35 0.31
C GLN A 10 -5.82 -0.23 0.14
N ARG A 11 -7.04 -0.63 -0.23
CA ARG A 11 -8.14 0.28 -0.56
C ARG A 11 -8.46 1.29 0.53
N ASP A 12 -8.43 0.85 1.79
CA ASP A 12 -8.73 1.71 2.94
C ASP A 12 -7.82 2.93 3.02
N PHE A 13 -6.60 2.85 2.46
CA PHE A 13 -5.65 3.96 2.43
C PHE A 13 -5.66 4.72 1.10
N VAL A 14 -5.75 4.04 -0.03
CA VAL A 14 -5.46 4.65 -1.36
C VAL A 14 -6.68 4.92 -2.23
N GLU A 15 -7.82 4.26 -2.01
CA GLU A 15 -9.03 4.56 -2.78
C GLU A 15 -9.74 5.79 -2.21
N THR A 16 -10.31 6.62 -3.09
CA THR A 16 -11.15 7.75 -2.68
C THR A 16 -12.35 7.23 -1.87
N GLY A 17 -12.45 7.65 -0.61
CA GLY A 17 -13.52 7.20 0.29
C GLY A 17 -13.19 5.93 1.08
N GLY A 18 -11.95 5.43 1.00
CA GLY A 18 -11.42 4.44 1.93
C GLY A 18 -11.42 4.96 3.37
N THR A 19 -11.54 4.04 4.34
CA THR A 19 -11.74 4.34 5.77
C THR A 19 -10.67 5.26 6.34
N LEU A 20 -9.43 5.12 5.88
CA LEU A 20 -8.25 5.90 6.29
C LEU A 20 -7.63 6.66 5.12
N SER A 21 -8.40 6.90 4.06
CA SER A 21 -7.95 7.64 2.88
C SER A 21 -7.85 9.14 3.14
N PHE A 22 -7.02 9.83 2.37
CA PHE A 22 -6.89 11.29 2.39
C PHE A 22 -7.03 11.86 0.97
N SER A 23 -7.24 13.17 0.84
CA SER A 23 -7.68 13.83 -0.41
C SER A 23 -6.81 13.54 -1.65
N ALA A 24 -5.54 13.20 -1.45
CA ALA A 24 -4.58 12.93 -2.52
C ALA A 24 -4.08 11.48 -2.53
N SER A 25 -4.65 10.57 -1.73
CA SER A 25 -4.12 9.22 -1.57
C SER A 25 -4.12 8.43 -2.87
N SER A 26 -5.15 8.57 -3.72
CA SER A 26 -5.23 7.90 -5.02
C SER A 26 -4.12 8.30 -6.01
N THR A 27 -3.46 9.45 -5.79
CA THR A 27 -2.37 9.91 -6.66
C THR A 27 -1.10 9.05 -6.53
N ILE A 28 -0.99 8.27 -5.44
CA ILE A 28 0.18 7.41 -5.18
C ILE A 28 0.18 6.14 -6.04
N VAL A 29 -0.97 5.74 -6.57
CA VAL A 29 -1.16 4.50 -7.32
C VAL A 29 -0.29 4.47 -8.59
N GLU A 30 -0.33 5.53 -9.40
CA GLU A 30 0.41 5.59 -10.66
C GLU A 30 1.94 5.57 -10.46
N PRO A 31 2.54 6.36 -9.55
CA PRO A 31 3.96 6.25 -9.22
C PRO A 31 4.39 4.86 -8.75
N VAL A 32 3.60 4.21 -7.88
CA VAL A 32 3.91 2.87 -7.38
C VAL A 32 3.82 1.84 -8.51
N LEU A 33 2.83 1.94 -9.40
CA LEU A 33 2.72 1.08 -10.58
C LEU A 33 3.91 1.25 -11.53
N ALA A 34 4.36 2.48 -11.76
CA ALA A 34 5.53 2.76 -12.60
C ALA A 34 6.80 2.12 -12.02
N LEU A 35 7.05 2.28 -10.71
CA LEU A 35 8.18 1.64 -10.03
C LEU A 35 8.08 0.11 -10.04
N THR A 36 6.88 -0.43 -9.83
CA THR A 36 6.64 -1.88 -9.85
C THR A 36 7.01 -2.46 -11.21
N LYS A 37 6.59 -1.81 -12.31
CA LYS A 37 6.97 -2.22 -13.68
C LYS A 37 8.48 -2.17 -13.89
N GLU A 38 9.15 -1.09 -13.45
CA GLU A 38 10.61 -0.94 -13.53
C GLU A 38 11.34 -2.10 -12.83
N PHE A 39 10.86 -2.54 -11.66
CA PHE A 39 11.47 -3.64 -10.90
C PHE A 39 11.21 -5.00 -11.54
N ILE A 40 10.00 -5.24 -12.07
CA ILE A 40 9.66 -6.45 -12.82
C ILE A 40 10.56 -6.60 -14.05
N GLU A 41 10.72 -5.53 -14.84
CA GLU A 41 11.52 -5.54 -16.08
C GLU A 41 13.00 -5.86 -15.83
N ARG A 42 13.53 -5.48 -14.66
CA ARG A 42 14.91 -5.78 -14.27
C ARG A 42 15.10 -7.15 -13.61
N GLY A 43 14.01 -7.85 -13.29
CA GLY A 43 14.06 -9.07 -12.48
C GLY A 43 14.53 -8.83 -11.04
N ASP A 44 14.32 -7.62 -10.51
CA ASP A 44 14.57 -7.32 -9.09
C ASP A 44 13.41 -7.83 -8.21
N VAL A 45 13.65 -7.94 -6.90
CA VAL A 45 12.66 -8.49 -5.96
C VAL A 45 11.62 -7.42 -5.59
N ILE A 46 10.37 -7.85 -5.43
CA ILE A 46 9.26 -7.00 -4.98
C ILE A 46 8.60 -7.69 -3.78
N PHE A 47 8.43 -6.94 -2.69
CA PHE A 47 7.69 -7.34 -1.51
C PHE A 47 6.50 -6.41 -1.32
N THR A 48 5.38 -6.96 -0.90
CA THR A 48 4.18 -6.21 -0.51
C THR A 48 3.85 -6.53 0.93
N THR A 49 3.56 -5.52 1.74
CA THR A 49 2.94 -5.71 3.05
C THR A 49 1.44 -5.48 2.95
N GLN A 50 0.75 -5.86 4.00
CA GLN A 50 -0.64 -5.51 4.21
C GLN A 50 -0.84 -5.23 5.69
N ASP A 51 -1.61 -4.20 5.97
CA ASP A 51 -2.24 -4.00 7.25
C ASP A 51 -3.36 -5.03 7.39
N TRP A 52 -3.30 -5.84 8.44
CA TRP A 52 -4.09 -7.07 8.53
C TRP A 52 -4.66 -7.29 9.92
N HIS A 53 -5.90 -6.85 10.09
CA HIS A 53 -6.56 -6.77 11.39
C HIS A 53 -7.63 -7.83 11.60
N ASP A 54 -7.81 -8.21 12.85
CA ASP A 54 -9.08 -8.72 13.33
C ASP A 54 -9.97 -7.54 13.78
N LYS A 55 -11.30 -7.69 13.69
CA LYS A 55 -12.23 -6.66 14.15
C LYS A 55 -12.12 -6.36 15.65
N SER A 56 -11.50 -7.27 16.41
CA SER A 56 -11.26 -7.15 17.84
C SER A 56 -9.87 -6.62 18.20
N ASP A 57 -9.07 -6.19 17.21
CA ASP A 57 -7.74 -5.65 17.47
C ASP A 57 -7.81 -4.47 18.45
N GLU A 58 -6.92 -4.50 19.45
CA GLU A 58 -6.93 -3.54 20.57
C GLU A 58 -6.75 -2.09 20.09
N GLU A 59 -6.05 -1.88 18.98
CA GLU A 59 -5.85 -0.56 18.38
C GLU A 59 -7.17 0.13 18.00
N PHE A 60 -8.22 -0.60 17.63
CA PHE A 60 -9.53 -0.02 17.36
C PHE A 60 -10.24 0.49 18.62
N THR A 61 -9.75 0.16 19.82
CA THR A 61 -10.29 0.69 21.09
C THR A 61 -9.65 2.02 21.50
N LEU A 62 -8.55 2.40 20.86
CA LEU A 62 -7.78 3.61 21.18
C LEU A 62 -8.28 4.86 20.45
N TRP A 63 -9.15 4.71 19.44
CA TRP A 63 -9.58 5.77 18.52
C TRP A 63 -11.10 5.89 18.42
#